data_AF-A0A835N959-F1
#
_entry.id   AF-A0A835N959-F1
#
_cell.length_a   1.000
_cell.length_b   1.000
_cell.length_c   1.000
_cell.angle_alpha   90.00
_cell.angle_beta   90.00
_cell.angle_gamma   90.00
#
_symmetry.space_group_name_H-M   'P 1'
#
loop_
_entity.id
_entity.type
_entity.pdbx_description
1 polymer ?
#
loop_
_entity_poly.entity_id
_entity_poly.type
_entity_poly.pdbx_seq_one_letter_code
_entity_poly.pdbx_strand_id
1 'polypeptide(L)'
;MADFTKEKDCDQFHSHKNLPLALVGEVGELSEIFQWRGEVARGLPDWRDEEKEHLREELSDVLLYLVRLSDVCGVDLGKASMRKLVCLREKKEKEKEIGVLKND
;
A
#
# COMPACT_ATOMS: atom_id res chain seq x y z
N MET A 1 -13.13 -12.36 1.24
CA MET A 1 -11.70 -12.73 1.29
C MET A 1 -11.53 -14.11 1.89
N ALA A 2 -11.90 -14.32 3.16
CA ALA A 2 -11.84 -15.65 3.80
C ALA A 2 -12.56 -16.76 3.00
N ASP A 3 -13.71 -16.44 2.38
CA ASP A 3 -14.45 -17.41 1.56
C ASP A 3 -13.76 -17.73 0.21
N PHE A 4 -12.97 -16.80 -0.33
CA PHE A 4 -12.23 -16.99 -1.60
C PHE A 4 -10.94 -17.79 -1.40
N THR A 5 -10.31 -17.68 -0.22
CA THR A 5 -9.09 -18.44 0.15
C THR A 5 -9.37 -19.86 0.64
N LYS A 6 -10.62 -20.21 0.96
CA LYS A 6 -10.98 -21.60 1.31
C LYS A 6 -11.17 -22.48 0.09
N GLU A 7 -11.53 -21.89 -1.05
CA GLU A 7 -11.87 -22.63 -2.27
C GLU A 7 -10.64 -23.04 -3.10
N LYS A 8 -9.51 -22.36 -2.86
CA LYS A 8 -8.19 -22.77 -3.34
C LYS A 8 -7.35 -23.05 -2.11
N ASP A 9 -6.72 -24.21 -2.04
CA ASP A 9 -5.89 -24.75 -0.94
C ASP A 9 -4.61 -23.91 -0.64
N CYS A 10 -4.75 -22.58 -0.66
CA CYS A 10 -3.73 -21.55 -0.55
C CYS A 10 -3.49 -21.11 0.90
N ASP A 11 -4.34 -21.50 1.85
CA ASP A 11 -4.14 -21.17 3.26
C ASP A 11 -2.83 -21.73 3.82
N GLN A 12 -2.32 -22.85 3.27
CA GLN A 12 -1.00 -23.38 3.63
C GLN A 12 0.18 -22.47 3.22
N PHE A 13 0.01 -21.64 2.19
CA PHE A 13 1.03 -20.70 1.72
C PHE A 13 0.89 -19.31 2.33
N HIS A 14 -0.25 -19.01 2.97
CA HIS A 14 -0.52 -17.73 3.63
C HIS A 14 -0.05 -17.67 5.08
N SER A 15 1.17 -18.17 5.33
CA SER A 15 1.80 -17.98 6.64
C SER A 15 2.20 -16.52 6.86
N HIS A 16 2.30 -16.11 8.12
CA HIS A 16 2.85 -14.81 8.56
C HIS A 16 4.25 -14.48 7.99
N LYS A 17 5.00 -15.46 7.46
CA LYS A 17 6.31 -15.26 6.84
C LYS A 17 6.23 -15.06 5.32
N ASN A 18 5.27 -15.70 4.67
CA ASN A 18 5.19 -15.71 3.21
C ASN A 18 4.42 -14.50 2.69
N LEU A 19 3.37 -14.07 3.40
CA LEU A 19 2.55 -12.92 3.01
C LEU A 19 3.36 -11.62 2.89
N PRO A 20 4.27 -11.27 3.83
CA PRO A 20 5.12 -10.09 3.65
C PRO A 20 6.06 -10.21 2.44
N LEU A 21 6.55 -11.42 2.12
CA LEU A 21 7.43 -11.63 0.97
C LEU A 21 6.67 -11.51 -0.35
N ALA A 22 5.45 -12.07 -0.42
CA ALA A 22 4.56 -11.88 -1.57
C ALA A 22 4.23 -10.39 -1.76
N LEU A 23 3.87 -9.68 -0.69
CA LEU A 23 3.65 -8.23 -0.72
C LEU A 23 4.86 -7.47 -1.28
N VAL A 24 6.08 -7.84 -0.90
CA VAL A 24 7.30 -7.22 -1.45
C VAL A 24 7.45 -7.53 -2.94
N GLY A 25 7.06 -8.73 -3.39
CA GLY A 25 6.98 -9.10 -4.80
C GLY A 25 6.07 -8.16 -5.59
N GLU A 26 4.82 -7.99 -5.16
CA GLU A 26 3.85 -7.12 -5.82
C GLU A 26 4.29 -5.64 -5.83
N VAL A 27 4.93 -5.18 -4.76
CA VAL A 27 5.53 -3.83 -4.73
C VAL A 27 6.67 -3.71 -5.74
N GLY A 28 7.41 -4.80 -5.98
CA GLY A 28 8.40 -4.91 -7.04
C GLY A 28 7.77 -4.75 -8.43
N GLU A 29 6.75 -5.54 -8.74
CA GLU A 29 6.02 -5.48 -10.01
C GLU A 29 5.41 -4.09 -10.25
N LEU A 30 4.76 -3.51 -9.23
CA LEU A 30 4.30 -2.13 -9.25
C LEU A 30 5.44 -1.13 -9.55
N SER A 31 6.62 -1.35 -8.98
CA SER A 31 7.79 -0.48 -9.20
C SER A 31 8.33 -0.62 -10.63
N GLU A 32 8.27 -1.80 -11.23
CA GLU A 32 8.72 -2.05 -12.61
C GLU A 32 7.94 -1.24 -13.64
N ILE A 33 6.65 -0.94 -13.37
CA ILE A 33 5.82 -0.08 -14.22
C ILE A 33 6.44 1.32 -14.37
N PHE A 34 7.09 1.82 -13.31
CA PHE A 34 7.64 3.17 -13.25
C PHE A 34 9.16 3.25 -13.47
N GLN A 35 9.89 2.14 -13.37
CA GLN A 35 11.36 2.12 -13.26
C GLN A 35 12.10 2.87 -14.38
N TRP A 36 11.56 2.89 -15.60
CA TRP A 36 12.15 3.55 -16.77
C TRP A 36 11.39 4.83 -17.20
N ARG A 37 10.40 5.26 -16.43
CA ARG A 37 9.62 6.47 -16.70
C ARG A 37 10.37 7.70 -16.17
N GLY A 38 10.30 8.81 -16.91
CA GLY A 38 10.71 10.13 -16.39
C GLY A 38 9.67 10.70 -15.43
N GLU A 39 9.53 12.02 -15.39
CA GLU A 39 8.42 12.64 -14.65
C GLU A 39 7.07 12.18 -15.19
N VAL A 40 6.24 11.61 -14.30
CA VAL A 40 4.90 11.13 -14.65
C VAL A 40 3.86 12.16 -14.22
N ALA A 41 3.10 12.69 -15.18
CA ALA A 41 2.04 13.64 -14.90
C ALA A 41 0.90 13.01 -14.08
N ARG A 42 0.34 13.78 -13.15
CA ARG A 42 -0.81 13.36 -12.35
C ARG A 42 -1.98 13.00 -13.26
N GLY A 43 -2.61 11.85 -12.99
CA GLY A 43 -3.75 11.36 -13.78
C GLY A 43 -3.37 10.58 -15.02
N LEU A 44 -2.06 10.43 -15.31
CA LEU A 44 -1.53 9.56 -16.36
C LEU A 44 -2.14 9.86 -17.75
N PRO A 45 -2.18 11.13 -18.20
CA PRO A 45 -2.83 11.50 -19.46
C PRO A 45 -2.19 10.81 -20.67
N ASP A 46 -0.87 10.61 -20.65
CA ASP A 46 -0.10 10.05 -21.77
C ASP A 46 0.03 8.52 -21.73
N TRP A 47 -0.69 7.86 -20.81
CA TRP A 47 -0.66 6.41 -20.67
C TRP A 47 -1.79 5.77 -21.46
N ARG A 48 -1.47 4.66 -22.11
CA ARG A 48 -2.44 3.80 -22.79
C ARG A 48 -3.33 3.09 -21.78
N ASP A 49 -4.50 2.65 -22.23
CA ASP A 49 -5.47 2.01 -21.35
C ASP A 49 -4.95 0.69 -20.77
N GLU A 50 -4.14 -0.06 -21.53
CA GLU A 50 -3.52 -1.29 -21.05
C GLU A 50 -2.48 -1.02 -19.95
N GLU A 51 -1.74 0.10 -20.04
CA GLU A 51 -0.78 0.49 -19.01
C GLU A 51 -1.48 0.90 -17.71
N LYS A 52 -2.64 1.56 -17.84
CA LYS A 52 -3.48 1.92 -16.70
C LYS A 52 -4.16 0.71 -16.09
N GLU A 53 -4.52 -0.30 -16.90
CA GLU A 53 -5.06 -1.55 -16.39
C GLU A 53 -4.01 -2.32 -15.61
N HIS A 54 -2.81 -2.49 -16.17
CA HIS A 54 -1.71 -3.15 -15.47
C HIS A 54 -1.38 -2.43 -14.14
N LEU A 55 -1.35 -1.10 -14.13
CA LEU A 55 -1.20 -0.34 -12.89
C LEU A 55 -2.33 -0.62 -11.88
N ARG A 56 -3.58 -0.78 -12.33
CA ARG A 56 -4.71 -1.11 -11.45
C ARG A 56 -4.58 -2.50 -10.86
N GLU A 57 -4.10 -3.46 -11.64
CA GLU A 57 -3.82 -4.83 -11.21
C GLU A 57 -2.77 -4.83 -10.09
N GLU A 58 -1.58 -4.27 -10.34
CA GLU A 58 -0.49 -4.25 -9.35
C GLU A 58 -0.86 -3.49 -8.06
N LEU A 59 -1.57 -2.36 -8.18
CA LEU A 59 -2.08 -1.64 -7.00
C LEU A 59 -3.09 -2.48 -6.21
N SER A 60 -3.90 -3.28 -6.90
CA SER A 60 -4.87 -4.16 -6.26
C SER A 60 -4.18 -5.31 -5.57
N ASP A 61 -3.15 -5.91 -6.16
CA ASP A 61 -2.42 -7.02 -5.55
C ASP A 61 -1.67 -6.59 -4.29
N VAL A 62 -1.00 -5.43 -4.31
CA VAL A 62 -0.42 -4.81 -3.12
C VAL A 62 -1.47 -4.62 -2.02
N LEU A 63 -2.66 -4.11 -2.36
CA LEU A 63 -3.74 -3.90 -1.40
C LEU A 63 -4.26 -5.23 -0.84
N LEU A 64 -4.48 -6.23 -1.69
CA LEU A 64 -5.03 -7.53 -1.30
C LEU A 64 -4.08 -8.28 -0.37
N TYR A 65 -2.79 -8.31 -0.66
CA TYR A 65 -1.79 -8.91 0.23
C TYR A 65 -1.66 -8.15 1.55
N LEU A 66 -1.74 -6.81 1.54
CA LEU A 66 -1.72 -6.03 2.78
C LEU A 66 -2.95 -6.31 3.66
N VAL A 67 -4.15 -6.37 3.05
CA VAL A 67 -5.39 -6.70 3.76
C VAL A 67 -5.29 -8.13 4.32
N ARG A 68 -4.83 -9.10 3.52
CA ARG A 68 -4.67 -10.48 3.97
C ARG A 68 -3.64 -10.62 5.10
N LEU A 69 -2.51 -9.92 5.00
CA LEU A 69 -1.52 -9.88 6.06
C LEU A 69 -2.10 -9.29 7.35
N SER A 70 -2.91 -8.23 7.26
CA SER A 70 -3.56 -7.65 8.43
C SER A 70 -4.54 -8.62 9.11
N ASP A 71 -5.30 -9.38 8.33
CA ASP A 71 -6.23 -10.41 8.80
C ASP A 71 -5.48 -11.53 9.53
N VAL A 72 -4.43 -12.08 8.91
CA VAL A 72 -3.58 -13.13 9.51
C VAL A 72 -2.88 -12.64 10.78
N CYS A 73 -2.50 -11.36 10.86
CA CYS A 73 -1.88 -10.77 12.05
C CYS A 73 -2.90 -10.30 13.11
N GLY A 74 -4.21 -10.40 12.87
CA GLY A 74 -5.24 -9.91 13.80
C GLY A 74 -5.25 -8.39 13.96
N VAL A 75 -4.81 -7.65 12.93
CA VAL A 75 -4.75 -6.19 12.92
C VAL A 75 -5.97 -5.62 12.22
N ASP A 76 -6.74 -4.80 12.93
CA ASP A 76 -7.76 -3.94 12.32
C ASP A 76 -7.06 -2.81 11.54
N LEU A 77 -6.80 -3.07 10.26
CA LEU A 77 -6.07 -2.16 9.38
C LEU A 77 -6.78 -0.81 9.22
N GLY A 78 -8.12 -0.80 9.21
CA GLY A 78 -8.92 0.42 9.13
C GLY A 78 -8.69 1.31 10.35
N LYS A 79 -8.84 0.76 11.57
CA LYS A 79 -8.55 1.51 12.81
C LYS A 79 -7.08 1.91 12.91
N ALA A 80 -6.14 1.05 12.52
CA ALA A 80 -4.71 1.37 12.52
C ALA A 80 -4.39 2.55 11.59
N SER A 81 -4.98 2.57 10.39
CA SER A 81 -4.81 3.64 9.40
C SER A 81 -5.39 4.97 9.88
N MET A 82 -6.59 4.96 10.46
CA MET A 82 -7.21 6.18 11.01
C MET A 82 -6.40 6.77 12.16
N ARG A 83 -5.91 5.94 13.09
CA ARG A 83 -5.02 6.40 14.17
C ARG A 83 -3.74 7.03 13.61
N LYS A 84 -3.16 6.43 12.57
CA LYS A 84 -1.95 6.96 11.92
C LYS A 84 -2.18 8.36 11.34
N LEU A 85 -3.32 8.59 10.68
CA LEU A 85 -3.67 9.90 10.10
C LEU A 85 -3.78 11.00 11.17
N VAL A 86 -4.42 10.71 12.30
CA VAL A 86 -4.52 11.64 13.43
C VAL A 86 -3.13 11.99 13.96
N CYS A 87 -2.28 10.99 14.22
CA CYS A 87 -0.92 11.24 14.71
C CYS A 87 -0.06 12.01 13.69
N LEU A 88 -0.24 11.80 12.37
CA LEU A 88 0.48 12.56 11.34
C LEU A 88 0.07 14.04 11.34
N ARG A 89 -1.20 14.34 11.62
CA ARG A 89 -1.67 15.72 11.75
C ARG A 89 -1.04 16.42 12.95
N GLU A 90 -1.06 15.79 14.11
CA GLU A 90 -0.45 16.33 15.34
C GLU A 90 1.05 16.58 15.17
N LYS A 91 1.76 15.68 14.49
CA LYS A 91 3.19 15.85 14.18
C LYS A 91 3.43 17.08 13.31
N LYS A 92 2.65 17.25 12.24
CA LYS A 92 2.75 18.43 11.36
C LYS A 92 2.43 19.73 12.07
N GLU A 93 1.49 19.72 13.01
CA GLU A 93 1.14 20.89 13.83
C GLU A 93 2.30 21.28 14.76
N LYS A 94 2.91 20.30 15.46
CA LYS A 94 4.10 20.53 16.30
C LYS A 94 5.31 21.02 15.52
N GLU A 95 5.56 20.46 14.33
CA GLU A 95 6.65 20.89 13.45
C GLU A 95 6.49 22.35 13.00
N LYS A 96 5.24 22.79 12.74
CA LYS A 96 4.96 24.20 12.44
C LYS A 96 5.24 25.11 13.63
N GLU A 97 4.80 24.74 14.84
CA GLU A 97 5.07 25.52 16.06
C GLU A 97 6.58 25.66 16.31
N ILE A 98 7.35 24.58 16.17
CA ILE A 98 8.82 24.61 16.30
C ILE A 98 9.48 25.45 15.20
N GLY A 99 8.97 25.39 13.97
CA GLY A 99 9.47 26.20 12.85
C GLY A 99 9.19 27.70 13.00
N VAL A 100 8.06 28.06 13.63
CA VAL A 100 7.74 29.47 13.97
C VAL A 100 8.66 29.98 15.07
N LEU A 101 8.85 29.21 16.15
CA LEU A 101 9.73 29.58 17.27
C LEU A 101 11.22 29.71 16.94
N LYS A 102 11.66 29.24 15.75
CA LYS A 102 13.04 29.38 15.28
C LYS A 102 13.27 30.61 14.39
N ASN A 103 12.20 31.31 14.00
CA ASN A 103 12.26 32.49 13.13
C ASN A 103 11.98 33.81 13.86
N ASP A 104 11.78 33.76 15.18
CA ASP A 104 11.71 34.91 16.11
C ASP A 104 13.01 35.02 16.92
#